data_AF-A0A2T6D8Y4-F1
#
_entry.id   AF-A0A2T6D8Y4-F1
#
_cell.length_a   1.000
_cell.length_b   1.000
_cell.length_c   1.000
_cell.angle_alpha   90.00
_cell.angle_beta   90.00
_cell.angle_gamma   90.00
#
_symmetry.space_group_name_H-M   'P 1'
#
loop_
_entity.id
_entity.type
_entity.pdbx_description
1 polymer ?
#
loop_
_entity_poly.entity_id
_entity_poly.type
_entity_poly.pdbx_seq_one_letter_code
_entity_poly.pdbx_strand_id
1 'polypeptide(L)'
;MAEGVLNSSSHLITTGETEWKILGSYPDIHLIEVSKREPDELRSVAQEVGGQSKSAEDREEMQEEEAAIKSRRPSRHAMLRNIRNSLDRLWEAQREAIISRIKDDDLDVEYEATRKQHKELFLNIQETALEYWRATGVLSNWVSDLTWNDADFTIKLKGASEAEKFDEVMGWLVVKNLSALPGVYCFINGKEYIYVGQARELGSRLKQHEQKTFFTRANKFRVVVPQNRKMLNKLERLIILNRQPTDNRATGYTKANPADDCLEYIRREIKELISDF
;
A
#
# COMPACT_ATOMS: atom_id res chain seq x y z
N MET A 1 11.42 -29.46 -4.70
CA MET A 1 12.45 -28.54 -4.20
C MET A 1 11.89 -27.13 -4.35
N ALA A 2 11.81 -26.35 -3.27
CA ALA A 2 11.26 -25.01 -3.33
C ALA A 2 12.25 -24.07 -4.04
N GLU A 3 11.87 -23.52 -5.19
CA GLU A 3 12.64 -22.48 -5.86
C GLU A 3 12.70 -21.24 -4.94
N GLY A 4 13.89 -20.67 -4.76
CA GLY A 4 14.10 -19.41 -4.04
C GLY A 4 14.60 -19.51 -2.60
N VAL A 5 14.86 -20.71 -2.06
CA VAL A 5 15.49 -20.85 -0.74
C VAL A 5 17.02 -20.85 -0.87
N LEU A 6 17.67 -19.85 -0.27
CA LEU A 6 19.14 -19.81 -0.17
C LEU A 6 19.64 -20.99 0.67
N ASN A 7 20.67 -21.67 0.18
CA ASN A 7 21.31 -22.81 0.83
C ASN A 7 22.82 -22.55 1.00
N SER A 8 23.53 -23.45 1.69
CA SER A 8 24.97 -23.30 1.96
C SER A 8 25.85 -23.17 0.71
N SER A 9 25.37 -23.63 -0.44
CA SER A 9 26.02 -23.49 -1.76
C SER A 9 25.62 -22.23 -2.55
N SER A 10 24.72 -21.40 -2.02
CA SER A 10 24.29 -20.16 -2.69
C SER A 10 25.40 -19.13 -2.67
N HIS A 11 25.59 -18.42 -3.79
CA HIS A 11 26.63 -17.40 -3.91
C HIS A 11 26.08 -16.04 -3.48
N LEU A 12 26.85 -15.33 -2.67
CA LEU A 12 26.55 -14.00 -2.16
C LEU A 12 27.69 -13.04 -2.52
N ILE A 13 27.35 -11.77 -2.62
CA ILE A 13 28.30 -10.66 -2.72
C ILE A 13 27.84 -9.58 -1.74
N THR A 14 28.75 -9.14 -0.87
CA THR A 14 28.50 -8.07 0.10
C THR A 14 28.75 -6.73 -0.56
N THR A 15 28.01 -5.70 -0.12
CA THR A 15 28.16 -4.34 -0.66
C THR A 15 29.59 -3.85 -0.44
N GLY A 16 30.33 -3.65 -1.54
CA GLY A 16 31.73 -3.19 -1.53
C GLY A 16 32.77 -4.25 -1.88
N GLU A 17 32.38 -5.52 -2.05
CA GLU A 17 33.28 -6.58 -2.55
C GLU A 17 33.08 -6.84 -4.05
N THR A 18 34.12 -7.36 -4.72
CA THR A 18 34.12 -7.70 -6.14
C THR A 18 34.06 -9.21 -6.42
N GLU A 19 34.19 -10.04 -5.39
CA GLU A 19 34.27 -11.49 -5.51
C GLU A 19 33.04 -12.17 -4.90
N TRP A 20 32.49 -13.13 -5.64
CA TRP A 20 31.39 -13.96 -5.17
C TRP A 20 31.90 -15.01 -4.20
N LYS A 21 31.28 -15.11 -3.03
CA LYS A 21 31.60 -16.11 -2.00
C LYS A 21 30.37 -16.96 -1.70
N ILE A 22 30.59 -18.23 -1.35
CA ILE A 22 29.49 -19.15 -0.97
C ILE A 22 28.95 -18.80 0.42
N LEU A 23 27.64 -18.91 0.63
CA LEU A 23 26.97 -18.59 1.90
C LEU A 23 27.61 -19.29 3.10
N GLY A 24 28.01 -20.56 2.95
CA GLY A 24 28.70 -21.32 4.00
C GLY A 24 30.08 -20.78 4.42
N SER A 25 30.64 -19.82 3.69
CA SER A 25 31.91 -19.17 4.05
C SER A 25 31.76 -17.98 5.01
N TYR A 26 30.52 -17.62 5.38
CA TYR A 26 30.22 -16.55 6.32
C TYR A 26 29.76 -17.12 7.69
N PRO A 27 30.68 -17.32 8.66
CA PRO A 27 30.32 -17.85 9.98
C PRO A 27 29.32 -16.96 10.74
N ASP A 28 29.31 -15.67 10.44
CA ASP A 28 28.49 -14.67 11.13
C ASP A 28 27.02 -14.65 10.67
N ILE A 29 26.73 -15.16 9.47
CA ILE A 29 25.35 -15.18 8.93
C ILE A 29 24.52 -16.29 9.59
N HIS A 30 25.16 -17.35 10.08
CA HIS A 30 24.51 -18.41 10.84
C HIS A 30 24.19 -18.00 12.30
N LEU A 31 24.73 -16.87 12.78
CA LEU A 31 24.55 -16.36 14.13
C LEU A 31 23.54 -15.20 14.22
N ILE A 32 22.77 -14.93 13.16
CA ILE A 32 21.55 -14.13 13.29
C ILE A 32 20.49 -15.01 13.96
N GLU A 33 20.71 -15.36 15.22
CA GLU A 33 19.60 -15.50 16.15
C GLU A 33 18.90 -14.14 16.11
N VAL A 34 17.77 -14.11 15.43
CA VAL A 34 16.84 -12.99 15.45
C VAL A 34 16.55 -12.75 16.93
N SER A 35 17.26 -11.80 17.53
CA SER A 35 16.99 -11.26 18.85
C SER A 35 15.54 -10.80 18.81
N LYS A 36 14.65 -11.64 19.33
CA LYS A 36 13.23 -11.37 19.53
C LYS A 36 13.11 -10.15 20.45
N ARG A 37 13.13 -8.96 19.86
CA ARG A 37 12.69 -7.74 20.54
C ARG A 37 11.18 -7.65 20.34
N GLU A 38 10.47 -8.03 21.39
CA GLU A 38 9.06 -7.80 21.75
C GLU A 38 8.05 -7.55 20.61
N PRO A 39 7.26 -8.58 20.28
CA PRO A 39 5.92 -8.42 19.71
C PRO A 39 4.83 -9.27 20.41
N ASP A 40 5.12 -9.92 21.53
CA ASP A 40 4.25 -11.00 22.04
C ASP A 40 2.90 -10.52 22.60
N GLU A 41 2.75 -9.30 23.11
CA GLU A 41 1.46 -8.83 23.63
C GLU A 41 0.41 -8.56 22.54
N LEU A 42 0.78 -7.95 21.42
CA LEU A 42 -0.15 -7.71 20.32
C LEU A 42 -0.48 -9.00 19.57
N ARG A 43 0.48 -9.91 19.48
CA ARG A 43 0.28 -11.22 18.87
C ARG A 43 -0.57 -12.14 19.75
N SER A 44 -0.33 -12.19 21.05
CA SER A 44 -1.15 -12.98 21.98
C SER A 44 -2.59 -12.50 21.98
N VAL A 45 -2.82 -11.17 22.02
CA VAL A 45 -4.18 -10.62 21.92
C VAL A 45 -4.80 -10.90 20.55
N ALA A 46 -4.07 -10.74 19.44
CA ALA A 46 -4.61 -11.08 18.11
C ALA A 46 -4.94 -12.59 17.97
N GLN A 47 -4.08 -13.47 18.51
CA GLN A 47 -4.27 -14.92 18.46
C GLN A 47 -5.36 -15.43 19.42
N GLU A 48 -5.51 -14.82 20.61
CA GLU A 48 -6.60 -15.11 21.55
C GLU A 48 -7.95 -14.59 21.03
N VAL A 49 -7.94 -13.49 20.27
CA VAL A 49 -9.10 -12.96 19.55
C VAL A 49 -9.41 -13.75 18.27
N GLY A 50 -8.44 -14.55 17.78
CA GLY A 50 -8.50 -15.44 16.62
C GLY A 50 -9.47 -16.63 16.72
N GLY A 51 -10.55 -16.50 17.49
CA GLY A 51 -11.72 -17.37 17.45
C GLY A 51 -12.71 -16.89 16.39
N GLN A 52 -12.72 -17.58 15.24
CA GLN A 52 -13.38 -17.27 13.97
C GLN A 52 -12.57 -16.35 13.04
N SER A 53 -11.58 -16.98 12.40
CA SER A 53 -11.19 -16.68 11.02
C SER A 53 -12.42 -16.32 10.18
N LYS A 54 -12.27 -15.38 9.23
CA LYS A 54 -13.23 -15.08 8.16
C LYS A 54 -13.96 -16.36 7.72
N SER A 55 -15.29 -16.33 7.64
CA SER A 55 -16.03 -17.43 7.01
C SER A 55 -15.49 -17.63 5.60
N ALA A 56 -15.57 -18.86 5.07
CA ALA A 56 -15.15 -19.14 3.69
C ALA A 56 -15.86 -18.19 2.71
N GLU A 57 -17.13 -17.88 2.98
CA GLU A 57 -17.96 -16.92 2.24
C GLU A 57 -17.40 -15.49 2.24
N ASP A 58 -16.92 -14.95 3.38
CA ASP A 58 -16.36 -13.59 3.42
C ASP A 58 -14.99 -13.49 2.73
N ARG A 59 -14.22 -14.59 2.66
CA ARG A 59 -12.97 -14.67 1.88
C ARG A 59 -13.24 -14.80 0.39
N GLU A 60 -14.22 -15.61 0.01
CA GLU A 60 -14.66 -15.76 -1.39
C GLU A 60 -15.28 -14.46 -1.91
N GLU A 61 -16.12 -13.76 -1.13
CA GLU A 61 -16.71 -12.46 -1.50
C GLU A 61 -15.59 -11.42 -1.76
N MET A 62 -14.53 -11.40 -0.94
CA MET A 62 -13.35 -10.54 -1.15
C MET A 62 -12.50 -10.93 -2.38
N GLN A 63 -12.35 -12.23 -2.66
CA GLN A 63 -11.58 -12.73 -3.81
C GLN A 63 -12.33 -12.53 -5.14
N GLU A 64 -13.64 -12.76 -5.15
CA GLU A 64 -14.53 -12.42 -6.26
C GLU A 64 -14.62 -10.91 -6.48
N GLU A 65 -14.56 -10.10 -5.41
CA GLU A 65 -14.44 -8.64 -5.49
C GLU A 65 -13.14 -8.18 -6.18
N GLU A 66 -11.99 -8.79 -5.87
CA GLU A 66 -10.72 -8.53 -6.57
C GLU A 66 -10.76 -8.96 -8.04
N ALA A 67 -11.48 -10.05 -8.35
CA ALA A 67 -11.66 -10.53 -9.73
C ALA A 67 -12.57 -9.61 -10.57
N ALA A 68 -13.66 -9.08 -9.99
CA ALA A 68 -14.58 -8.18 -10.69
C ALA A 68 -13.95 -6.81 -11.03
N ILE A 69 -13.03 -6.31 -10.21
CA ILE A 69 -12.29 -5.07 -10.46
C ILE A 69 -11.30 -5.23 -11.64
N LYS A 70 -10.82 -6.45 -11.91
CA LYS A 70 -9.87 -6.74 -13.00
C LYS A 70 -10.49 -6.65 -14.41
N SER A 71 -11.81 -6.82 -14.58
CA SER A 71 -12.42 -6.99 -15.92
C SER A 71 -12.66 -5.70 -16.72
N ARG A 72 -12.63 -4.53 -16.07
CA ARG A 72 -12.83 -3.20 -16.72
C ARG A 72 -11.56 -2.37 -16.87
N ARG A 73 -10.43 -2.85 -16.37
CA ARG A 73 -9.18 -2.09 -16.35
C ARG A 73 -8.30 -2.44 -17.55
N PRO A 74 -7.47 -1.49 -18.03
CA PRO A 74 -6.46 -1.82 -19.03
C PRO A 74 -5.63 -3.02 -18.54
N SER A 75 -5.22 -3.89 -19.48
CA SER A 75 -4.44 -5.06 -19.10
C SER A 75 -3.15 -4.64 -18.41
N ARG A 76 -2.61 -5.51 -17.55
CA ARG A 76 -1.32 -5.31 -16.88
C ARG A 76 -0.23 -4.83 -17.85
N HIS A 77 -0.19 -5.44 -19.05
CA HIS A 77 0.76 -5.09 -20.10
C HIS A 77 0.49 -3.70 -20.70
N ALA A 78 -0.77 -3.31 -20.87
CA ALA A 78 -1.13 -1.99 -21.38
C ALA A 78 -0.71 -0.88 -20.40
N MET A 79 -0.90 -1.08 -19.10
CA MET A 79 -0.46 -0.12 -18.07
C MET A 79 1.06 0.06 -18.07
N LEU A 80 1.83 -1.05 -18.07
CA LEU A 80 3.29 -0.97 -18.13
C LEU A 80 3.78 -0.33 -19.44
N ARG A 81 3.09 -0.58 -20.56
CA ARG A 81 3.38 0.06 -21.84
C ARG A 81 3.13 1.57 -21.77
N ASN A 82 2.06 2.03 -21.12
CA ASN A 82 1.79 3.46 -20.94
C ASN A 82 2.88 4.14 -20.11
N ILE A 83 3.29 3.52 -18.99
CA ILE A 83 4.41 4.02 -18.18
C ILE A 83 5.68 4.12 -19.02
N ARG A 84 6.00 3.06 -19.78
CA ARG A 84 7.18 3.03 -20.66
C ARG A 84 7.14 4.14 -21.70
N ASN A 85 6.02 4.30 -22.40
CA ASN A 85 5.87 5.35 -23.41
C ASN A 85 6.05 6.76 -22.81
N SER A 86 5.56 6.98 -21.57
CA SER A 86 5.73 8.25 -20.88
C SER A 86 7.20 8.53 -20.53
N LEU A 87 7.95 7.50 -20.11
CA LEU A 87 9.38 7.59 -19.84
C LEU A 87 10.20 7.77 -21.14
N ASP A 88 9.87 7.02 -22.20
CA ASP A 88 10.55 7.10 -23.50
C ASP A 88 10.42 8.52 -24.10
N ARG A 89 9.26 9.16 -23.95
CA ARG A 89 9.06 10.57 -24.36
C ARG A 89 9.95 11.55 -23.61
N LEU A 90 10.11 11.38 -22.29
CA LEU A 90 11.01 12.21 -21.49
C LEU A 90 12.47 11.99 -21.90
N TRP A 91 12.85 10.72 -22.08
CA TRP A 91 14.19 10.34 -22.50
C TRP A 91 14.55 10.90 -23.88
N GLU A 92 13.63 10.81 -24.83
CA GLU A 92 13.81 11.37 -26.17
C GLU A 92 14.01 12.88 -26.12
N ALA A 93 13.15 13.62 -25.39
CA ALA A 93 13.31 15.05 -25.25
C ALA A 93 14.65 15.46 -24.61
N GLN A 94 15.13 14.68 -23.62
CA GLN A 94 16.43 14.91 -23.01
C GLN A 94 17.59 14.60 -23.96
N ARG A 95 17.49 13.51 -24.73
CA ARG A 95 18.50 13.15 -25.73
C ARG A 95 18.66 14.23 -26.79
N GLU A 96 17.55 14.76 -27.30
CA GLU A 96 17.60 15.84 -28.30
C GLU A 96 18.11 17.15 -27.70
N ALA A 97 17.83 17.45 -26.43
CA ALA A 97 18.44 18.58 -25.73
C ALA A 97 19.97 18.50 -25.68
N ILE A 98 20.52 17.31 -25.41
CA ILE A 98 21.97 17.06 -25.43
C ILE A 98 22.52 17.25 -26.85
N ILE A 99 21.85 16.70 -27.86
CA ILE A 99 22.29 16.79 -29.26
C ILE A 99 22.30 18.24 -29.75
N SER A 100 21.24 19.03 -29.48
CA SER A 100 21.19 20.46 -29.81
C SER A 100 22.35 21.22 -29.16
N ARG A 101 22.67 20.93 -27.89
CA ARG A 101 23.80 21.55 -27.19
C ARG A 101 25.16 21.17 -27.79
N ILE A 102 25.32 19.94 -28.30
CA ILE A 102 26.55 19.51 -29.01
C ILE A 102 26.67 20.23 -30.36
N LYS A 103 25.55 20.44 -31.05
CA LYS A 103 25.51 21.12 -32.35
C LYS A 103 25.66 22.64 -32.24
N ASP A 104 25.58 23.20 -31.03
CA ASP A 104 25.45 24.64 -30.80
C ASP A 104 24.19 25.22 -31.48
N ASP A 105 23.10 24.44 -31.46
CA ASP A 105 21.80 24.77 -32.03
C ASP A 105 20.73 24.88 -30.93
N ASP A 106 19.62 25.55 -31.25
CA ASP A 106 18.43 25.56 -30.39
C ASP A 106 17.74 24.19 -30.34
N LEU A 107 17.09 23.89 -29.22
CA LEU A 107 16.24 22.70 -29.09
C LEU A 107 14.91 22.91 -29.83
N ASP A 108 14.46 21.87 -30.54
CA ASP A 108 13.14 21.88 -31.16
C ASP A 108 12.03 22.18 -30.13
N VAL A 109 11.10 23.04 -30.52
CA VAL A 109 9.98 23.51 -29.69
C VAL A 109 9.15 22.34 -29.14
N GLU A 110 9.03 21.23 -29.88
CA GLU A 110 8.28 20.05 -29.42
C GLU A 110 8.96 19.35 -28.23
N TYR A 111 10.29 19.24 -28.25
CA TYR A 111 11.06 18.64 -27.16
C TYR A 111 11.12 19.57 -25.95
N GLU A 112 11.27 20.87 -26.18
CA GLU A 112 11.21 21.90 -25.13
C GLU A 112 9.83 21.90 -24.43
N ALA A 113 8.74 21.77 -25.19
CA ALA A 113 7.39 21.63 -24.63
C ALA A 113 7.25 20.35 -23.79
N THR A 114 7.80 19.23 -24.28
CA THR A 114 7.78 17.95 -23.55
C THR A 114 8.55 18.03 -22.23
N ARG A 115 9.72 18.70 -22.20
CA ARG A 115 10.49 18.95 -20.98
C ARG A 115 9.71 19.82 -19.99
N LYS A 116 8.97 20.82 -20.46
CA LYS A 116 8.11 21.67 -19.62
C LYS A 116 6.91 20.92 -19.03
N GLN A 117 6.42 19.88 -19.72
CA GLN A 117 5.30 19.04 -19.28
C GLN A 117 5.69 17.88 -18.33
N HIS A 118 6.93 17.82 -17.85
CA HIS A 118 7.42 16.73 -16.99
C HIS A 118 6.55 16.46 -15.75
N LYS A 119 5.93 17.49 -15.16
CA LYS A 119 5.04 17.33 -14.00
C LYS A 119 3.78 16.54 -14.35
N GLU A 120 3.21 16.81 -15.52
CA GLU A 120 2.02 16.11 -16.02
C GLU A 120 2.36 14.66 -16.37
N LEU A 121 3.51 14.44 -17.01
CA LEU A 121 4.02 13.10 -17.30
C LEU A 121 4.28 12.29 -16.03
N PHE A 122 4.86 12.92 -14.99
CA PHE A 122 5.03 12.29 -13.69
C PHE A 122 3.68 11.91 -13.05
N LEU A 123 2.69 12.82 -13.08
CA LEU A 123 1.35 12.53 -12.56
C LEU A 123 0.70 11.34 -13.29
N ASN A 124 0.79 11.30 -14.62
CA ASN A 124 0.28 10.18 -15.42
C ASN A 124 0.98 8.85 -15.06
N ILE A 125 2.32 8.87 -14.92
CA ILE A 125 3.08 7.68 -14.50
C ILE A 125 2.66 7.24 -13.10
N GLN A 126 2.51 8.19 -12.16
CA GLN A 126 2.08 7.91 -10.79
C GLN A 126 0.68 7.28 -10.76
N GLU A 127 -0.29 7.84 -11.50
CA GLU A 127 -1.64 7.31 -11.58
C GLU A 127 -1.67 5.91 -12.21
N THR A 128 -0.96 5.73 -13.31
CA THR A 128 -0.86 4.43 -14.00
C THR A 128 -0.18 3.37 -13.12
N ALA A 129 0.87 3.74 -12.36
CA ALA A 129 1.54 2.85 -11.42
C ALA A 129 0.62 2.41 -10.27
N LEU A 130 -0.15 3.36 -9.70
CA LEU A 130 -1.13 3.06 -8.66
C LEU A 130 -2.21 2.10 -9.17
N GLU A 131 -2.74 2.33 -10.37
CA GLU A 131 -3.70 1.42 -11.00
C GLU A 131 -3.13 0.02 -11.23
N TYR A 132 -1.89 -0.05 -11.71
CA TYR A 132 -1.16 -1.30 -11.88
C TYR A 132 -1.02 -2.06 -10.56
N TRP A 133 -0.61 -1.39 -9.48
CA TRP A 133 -0.44 -2.05 -8.18
C TRP A 133 -1.77 -2.52 -7.59
N ARG A 134 -2.87 -1.79 -7.79
CA ARG A 134 -4.21 -2.25 -7.41
C ARG A 134 -4.63 -3.48 -8.22
N ALA A 135 -4.46 -3.44 -9.54
CA ALA A 135 -4.90 -4.52 -10.43
C ALA A 135 -4.10 -5.82 -10.23
N THR A 136 -2.83 -5.71 -9.85
CA THR A 136 -1.93 -6.85 -9.63
C THR A 136 -1.91 -7.34 -8.18
N GLY A 137 -2.57 -6.65 -7.25
CA GLY A 137 -2.60 -7.01 -5.84
C GLY A 137 -1.34 -6.60 -5.06
N VAL A 138 -0.41 -5.85 -5.65
CA VAL A 138 0.82 -5.40 -4.98
C VAL A 138 0.52 -4.59 -3.71
N LEU A 139 -0.47 -3.69 -3.77
CA LEU A 139 -0.88 -2.93 -2.58
C LEU A 139 -1.51 -3.84 -1.51
N SER A 140 -2.29 -4.86 -1.92
CA SER A 140 -2.85 -5.84 -0.99
C SER A 140 -1.73 -6.64 -0.31
N ASN A 141 -0.70 -7.05 -1.04
CA ASN A 141 0.45 -7.76 -0.48
C ASN A 141 1.20 -6.91 0.54
N TRP A 142 1.50 -5.64 0.23
CA TRP A 142 2.15 -4.75 1.21
C TRP A 142 1.28 -4.47 2.45
N VAL A 143 -0.04 -4.46 2.31
CA VAL A 143 -0.94 -4.41 3.48
C VAL A 143 -0.80 -5.69 4.30
N SER A 144 -0.83 -6.86 3.66
CA SER A 144 -0.66 -8.15 4.32
C SER A 144 0.66 -8.25 5.08
N ASP A 145 1.77 -7.77 4.51
CA ASP A 145 3.10 -7.77 5.14
C ASP A 145 3.16 -6.98 6.46
N LEU A 146 2.26 -6.00 6.64
CA LEU A 146 2.18 -5.19 7.85
C LEU A 146 1.19 -5.74 8.90
N THR A 147 0.52 -6.85 8.61
CA THR A 147 -0.58 -7.40 9.42
C THR A 147 -0.35 -8.87 9.75
N TRP A 148 -1.05 -9.38 10.76
CA TRP A 148 -1.14 -10.83 10.97
C TRP A 148 -2.27 -11.42 10.11
N ASN A 149 -2.19 -12.72 9.79
CA ASN A 149 -3.15 -13.40 8.90
C ASN A 149 -4.61 -13.34 9.39
N ASP A 150 -4.81 -13.14 10.69
CA ASP A 150 -6.07 -13.09 11.42
C ASP A 150 -6.42 -11.69 11.96
N ALA A 151 -5.62 -10.67 11.63
CA ALA A 151 -5.77 -9.30 12.15
C ALA A 151 -6.64 -8.38 11.24
N ASP A 152 -7.53 -8.96 10.45
CA ASP A 152 -8.40 -8.24 9.50
C ASP A 152 -9.86 -8.65 9.70
N PHE A 153 -10.62 -7.77 10.34
CA PHE A 153 -11.94 -8.00 10.87
C PHE A 153 -12.98 -7.16 10.14
N THR A 154 -14.12 -7.73 9.78
CA THR A 154 -15.23 -7.01 9.13
C THR A 154 -16.55 -7.37 9.80
N ILE A 155 -17.44 -6.39 9.95
CA ILE A 155 -18.84 -6.56 10.36
C ILE A 155 -19.77 -5.94 9.32
N LYS A 156 -20.87 -6.62 9.02
CA LYS A 156 -22.00 -6.10 8.24
C LYS A 156 -22.92 -5.34 9.19
N LEU A 157 -23.18 -4.07 8.92
CA LEU A 157 -24.00 -3.18 9.75
C LEU A 157 -25.47 -3.33 9.39
N LYS A 158 -26.31 -3.60 10.38
CA LYS A 158 -27.76 -3.82 10.21
C LYS A 158 -28.62 -2.68 10.74
N GLY A 159 -28.07 -1.80 11.56
CA GLY A 159 -28.79 -0.65 12.11
C GLY A 159 -29.41 0.23 11.02
N ALA A 160 -30.64 0.69 11.25
CA ALA A 160 -31.37 1.58 10.35
C ALA A 160 -30.94 3.04 10.54
N SER A 161 -30.57 3.42 11.77
CA SER A 161 -30.11 4.76 12.14
C SER A 161 -28.58 4.82 12.34
N GLU A 162 -28.02 6.03 12.31
CA GLU A 162 -26.59 6.27 12.60
C GLU A 162 -26.22 5.82 14.01
N ALA A 163 -27.10 6.08 14.99
CA ALA A 163 -26.91 5.68 16.37
C ALA A 163 -26.88 4.15 16.53
N GLU A 164 -27.83 3.44 15.91
CA GLU A 164 -27.84 1.96 15.95
C GLU A 164 -26.57 1.36 15.34
N LYS A 165 -26.12 1.89 14.19
CA LYS A 165 -24.88 1.42 13.55
C LYS A 165 -23.65 1.74 14.39
N PHE A 166 -23.63 2.89 15.06
CA PHE A 166 -22.57 3.26 15.98
C PHE A 166 -22.52 2.29 17.17
N ASP A 167 -23.65 2.03 17.81
CA ASP A 167 -23.77 1.09 18.93
C ASP A 167 -23.38 -0.33 18.51
N GLU A 168 -23.76 -0.75 17.30
CA GLU A 168 -23.36 -2.04 16.72
C GLU A 168 -21.84 -2.13 16.55
N VAL A 169 -21.17 -1.09 16.01
CA VAL A 169 -19.72 -1.05 15.90
C VAL A 169 -19.05 -1.06 17.27
N MET A 170 -19.52 -0.24 18.21
CA MET A 170 -18.93 -0.15 19.55
C MET A 170 -19.08 -1.46 20.33
N GLY A 171 -20.27 -2.08 20.28
CA GLY A 171 -20.52 -3.39 20.87
C GLY A 171 -19.65 -4.48 20.25
N TRP A 172 -19.52 -4.47 18.92
CA TRP A 172 -18.67 -5.42 18.20
C TRP A 172 -17.19 -5.30 18.57
N LEU A 173 -16.65 -4.08 18.72
CA LEU A 173 -15.27 -3.88 19.16
C LEU A 173 -15.02 -4.43 20.56
N VAL A 174 -15.99 -4.31 21.47
CA VAL A 174 -15.90 -4.87 22.82
C VAL A 174 -15.93 -6.40 22.75
N VAL A 175 -16.87 -6.98 22.02
CA VAL A 175 -17.00 -8.44 21.86
C VAL A 175 -15.76 -9.05 21.22
N LYS A 176 -15.14 -8.37 20.26
CA LYS A 176 -13.91 -8.79 19.59
C LYS A 176 -12.63 -8.33 20.31
N ASN A 177 -12.74 -7.71 21.49
CA ASN A 177 -11.59 -7.19 22.24
C ASN A 177 -10.67 -6.26 21.41
N LEU A 178 -11.22 -5.52 20.45
CA LEU A 178 -10.51 -4.60 19.58
C LEU A 178 -10.46 -3.18 20.14
N SER A 179 -11.33 -2.84 21.11
CA SER A 179 -11.50 -1.48 21.62
C SER A 179 -10.20 -0.83 22.09
N ALA A 180 -9.35 -1.57 22.80
CA ALA A 180 -8.09 -1.06 23.35
C ALA A 180 -6.91 -1.12 22.35
N LEU A 181 -7.10 -1.74 21.18
CA LEU A 181 -6.02 -1.99 20.25
C LEU A 181 -5.76 -0.81 19.31
N PRO A 182 -4.50 -0.64 18.87
CA PRO A 182 -4.21 0.18 17.70
C PRO A 182 -4.75 -0.49 16.43
N GLY A 183 -5.32 0.30 15.52
CA GLY A 183 -5.78 -0.24 14.25
C GLY A 183 -6.15 0.81 13.22
N VAL A 184 -6.36 0.35 11.99
CA VAL A 184 -6.92 1.12 10.89
C VAL A 184 -8.38 0.68 10.70
N TYR A 185 -9.30 1.63 10.78
CA TYR A 185 -10.74 1.39 10.61
C TYR A 185 -11.23 1.96 9.28
N CYS A 186 -12.18 1.26 8.66
CA CYS A 186 -12.73 1.60 7.36
C CYS A 186 -14.26 1.53 7.40
N PHE A 187 -14.90 2.59 6.91
CA PHE A 187 -16.33 2.61 6.61
C PHE A 187 -16.54 2.28 5.15
N ILE A 188 -17.45 1.35 4.85
CA ILE A 188 -17.64 0.78 3.51
C ILE A 188 -19.14 0.76 3.18
N ASN A 189 -19.48 1.12 1.93
CA ASN A 189 -20.81 0.95 1.36
C ASN A 189 -20.75 0.05 0.12
N GLY A 190 -21.20 -1.19 0.27
CA GLY A 190 -21.09 -2.19 -0.79
C GLY A 190 -19.62 -2.50 -1.07
N LYS A 191 -19.12 -2.03 -2.21
CA LYS A 191 -17.71 -2.19 -2.64
C LYS A 191 -16.87 -0.93 -2.45
N GLU A 192 -17.50 0.21 -2.16
CA GLU A 192 -16.84 1.50 -2.08
C GLU A 192 -16.42 1.81 -0.66
N TYR A 193 -15.14 2.16 -0.49
CA TYR A 193 -14.64 2.67 0.77
C TYR A 193 -15.09 4.12 0.90
N ILE A 194 -15.73 4.45 2.02
CA ILE A 194 -16.20 5.81 2.33
C ILE A 194 -15.07 6.58 2.99
N TYR A 195 -14.53 6.02 4.07
CA TYR A 195 -13.55 6.68 4.91
C TYR A 195 -12.62 5.65 5.51
N VAL A 196 -11.33 5.98 5.55
CA VAL A 196 -10.30 5.20 6.21
C VAL A 196 -9.60 6.12 7.21
N GLY A 197 -9.47 5.65 8.44
CA GLY A 197 -8.74 6.36 9.49
C GLY A 197 -7.96 5.39 10.37
N GLN A 198 -6.99 5.92 11.12
CA GLN A 198 -6.24 5.15 12.11
C GLN A 198 -6.51 5.60 13.55
N ALA A 199 -6.25 4.69 14.48
CA ALA A 199 -6.33 4.93 15.91
C ALA A 199 -5.18 4.22 16.64
N ARG A 200 -4.69 4.87 17.70
CA ARG A 200 -3.84 4.20 18.72
C ARG A 200 -4.67 3.34 19.67
N GLU A 201 -5.95 3.68 19.80
CA GLU A 201 -6.96 2.99 20.59
C GLU A 201 -8.30 3.17 19.86
N LEU A 202 -8.81 2.09 19.26
CA LEU A 202 -9.98 2.14 18.36
C LEU A 202 -11.24 2.66 19.06
N GLY A 203 -11.53 2.17 20.27
CA GLY A 203 -12.75 2.52 21.00
C GLY A 203 -12.83 4.01 21.33
N SER A 204 -11.75 4.58 21.86
CA SER A 204 -11.67 6.02 22.14
C SER A 204 -11.78 6.87 20.87
N ARG A 205 -11.13 6.46 19.77
CA ARG A 205 -11.19 7.19 18.51
C ARG A 205 -12.58 7.15 17.87
N LEU A 206 -13.28 6.01 17.92
CA LEU A 206 -14.59 5.86 17.29
C LEU A 206 -15.69 6.61 18.03
N LYS A 207 -15.61 6.76 19.36
CA LYS A 207 -16.48 7.65 20.12
C LYS A 207 -16.42 9.11 19.62
N GLN A 208 -15.28 9.57 19.12
CA GLN A 208 -15.16 10.92 18.53
C GLN A 208 -15.87 11.06 17.18
N HIS A 209 -16.25 9.94 16.56
CA HIS A 209 -17.03 9.89 15.33
C HIS A 209 -18.52 9.66 15.57
N GLU A 210 -18.97 9.67 16.82
CA GLU A 210 -20.39 9.72 17.14
C GLU A 210 -21.03 10.88 16.37
N GLN A 211 -22.11 10.61 15.64
CA GLN A 211 -22.81 11.57 14.75
C GLN A 211 -22.07 11.98 13.45
N LYS A 212 -21.01 11.25 13.04
CA LYS A 212 -20.43 11.45 11.71
C LYS A 212 -21.26 10.76 10.63
N THR A 213 -21.41 11.45 9.51
CA THR A 213 -22.20 11.03 8.34
C THR A 213 -21.68 9.76 7.65
N PHE A 214 -20.50 9.26 8.03
CA PHE A 214 -19.99 7.98 7.53
C PHE A 214 -20.92 6.82 7.91
N PHE A 215 -21.51 6.86 9.11
CA PHE A 215 -22.45 5.84 9.58
C PHE A 215 -23.76 5.85 8.79
N THR A 216 -24.20 7.01 8.27
CA THR A 216 -25.41 7.12 7.46
C THR A 216 -25.33 6.18 6.26
N ARG A 217 -24.18 6.19 5.57
CA ARG A 217 -23.98 5.50 4.28
C ARG A 217 -23.36 4.11 4.43
N ALA A 218 -22.59 3.86 5.48
CA ALA A 218 -21.88 2.61 5.63
C ALA A 218 -22.83 1.43 5.87
N ASN A 219 -22.56 0.30 5.22
CA ASN A 219 -23.20 -1.00 5.46
C ASN A 219 -22.21 -2.08 5.88
N LYS A 220 -20.91 -1.80 5.82
CA LYS A 220 -19.83 -2.65 6.31
C LYS A 220 -18.83 -1.78 7.09
N PHE A 221 -18.26 -2.32 8.15
CA PHE A 221 -17.18 -1.72 8.92
C PHE A 221 -16.02 -2.72 9.02
N ARG A 222 -14.80 -2.26 8.75
CA ARG A 222 -13.60 -3.10 8.74
C ARG A 222 -12.53 -2.53 9.65
N VAL A 223 -11.85 -3.38 10.40
CA VAL A 223 -10.70 -3.04 11.24
C VAL A 223 -9.52 -3.92 10.84
N VAL A 224 -8.37 -3.29 10.63
CA VAL A 224 -7.09 -3.96 10.36
C VAL A 224 -6.11 -3.59 11.46
N VAL A 225 -5.61 -4.60 12.19
CA VAL A 225 -4.66 -4.42 13.28
C VAL A 225 -3.24 -4.69 12.76
N PRO A 226 -2.29 -3.74 12.89
CA PRO A 226 -0.93 -3.94 12.43
C PRO A 226 -0.13 -4.88 13.35
N GLN A 227 0.93 -5.49 12.83
CA GLN A 227 1.88 -6.27 13.64
C GLN A 227 2.56 -5.42 14.72
N ASN A 228 2.80 -4.15 14.42
CA ASN A 228 3.41 -3.20 15.35
C ASN A 228 2.70 -1.84 15.26
N ARG A 229 2.44 -1.22 16.41
CA ARG A 229 1.84 0.13 16.50
C ARG A 229 2.58 1.19 15.68
N LYS A 230 3.91 1.07 15.50
CA LYS A 230 4.72 1.99 14.66
C LYS A 230 4.34 1.93 13.17
N MET A 231 3.65 0.87 12.73
CA MET A 231 3.25 0.67 11.33
C MET A 231 1.89 1.29 10.99
N LEU A 232 1.14 1.83 11.97
CA LEU A 232 -0.21 2.38 11.77
C LEU A 232 -0.28 3.36 10.59
N ASN A 233 0.62 4.36 10.56
CA ASN A 233 0.67 5.36 9.49
C ASN A 233 0.87 4.72 8.11
N LYS A 234 1.74 3.72 8.04
CA LYS A 234 2.07 3.01 6.79
C LYS A 234 0.88 2.18 6.32
N LEU A 235 0.23 1.47 7.25
CA LEU A 235 -0.93 0.64 6.99
C LEU A 235 -2.12 1.49 6.50
N GLU A 236 -2.42 2.60 7.17
CA GLU A 236 -3.48 3.53 6.77
C GLU A 236 -3.23 4.06 5.35
N ARG A 237 -2.01 4.53 5.09
CA ARG A 237 -1.60 5.07 3.78
C ARG A 237 -1.76 4.03 2.67
N LEU A 238 -1.34 2.79 2.89
CA LEU A 238 -1.48 1.71 1.90
C LEU A 238 -2.95 1.34 1.64
N ILE A 239 -3.79 1.32 2.68
CA ILE A 239 -5.23 1.06 2.51
C ILE A 239 -5.91 2.19 1.72
N ILE A 240 -5.58 3.45 2.02
CA ILE A 240 -6.08 4.62 1.26
C ILE A 240 -5.64 4.53 -0.20
N LEU A 241 -4.37 4.20 -0.46
CA LEU A 241 -3.86 4.03 -1.83
C LEU A 241 -4.57 2.88 -2.55
N ASN A 242 -4.87 1.79 -1.86
CA ASN A 242 -5.50 0.62 -2.46
C ASN A 242 -6.98 0.89 -2.80
N ARG A 243 -7.71 1.53 -1.88
CA ARG A 243 -9.18 1.59 -1.93
C ARG A 243 -9.78 2.94 -2.35
N GLN A 244 -8.98 4.01 -2.37
CA GLN A 244 -9.41 5.36 -2.76
C GLN A 244 -10.73 5.81 -2.10
N PRO A 245 -10.77 5.89 -0.75
CA PRO A 245 -11.98 6.28 -0.04
C PRO A 245 -12.50 7.66 -0.45
N THR A 246 -13.81 7.79 -0.62
CA THR A 246 -14.46 9.00 -1.18
C THR A 246 -14.34 10.24 -0.28
N ASP A 247 -14.38 10.07 1.03
CA ASP A 247 -14.43 11.19 1.99
C ASP A 247 -13.06 11.50 2.63
N ASN A 248 -11.99 10.80 2.25
CA ASN A 248 -10.64 11.15 2.70
C ASN A 248 -10.13 12.39 1.96
N ARG A 249 -10.16 13.54 2.64
CA ARG A 249 -9.64 14.83 2.11
C ARG A 249 -8.13 14.86 1.89
N ALA A 250 -7.39 13.94 2.49
CA ALA A 250 -5.93 13.84 2.35
C ALA A 250 -5.54 12.38 2.11
N THR A 251 -4.44 12.19 1.39
CA THR A 251 -3.85 10.90 0.98
C THR A 251 -3.35 10.02 2.14
N GLY A 252 -3.60 10.41 3.40
CA GLY A 252 -3.02 9.79 4.61
C GLY A 252 -1.63 10.35 4.93
N TYR A 253 -0.94 9.77 5.92
CA TYR A 253 0.46 10.09 6.19
C TYR A 253 1.32 9.63 5.01
N THR A 254 1.91 10.57 4.28
CA THR A 254 2.86 10.28 3.20
C THR A 254 4.25 10.08 3.80
N LYS A 255 4.98 9.06 3.32
CA LYS A 255 6.36 8.62 3.66
C LYS A 255 6.46 7.25 4.35
N ALA A 256 7.62 6.63 4.17
CA ALA A 256 8.09 5.42 4.84
C ALA A 256 7.27 4.15 4.55
N ASN A 257 6.65 4.04 3.38
CA ASN A 257 5.99 2.81 2.92
C ASN A 257 6.43 2.50 1.48
N PRO A 258 6.39 1.22 1.06
CA PRO A 258 6.94 0.81 -0.24
C PRO A 258 6.36 1.54 -1.44
N ALA A 259 5.07 1.91 -1.39
CA ALA A 259 4.42 2.65 -2.46
C ALA A 259 5.00 4.07 -2.59
N ASP A 260 5.06 4.81 -1.48
CA ASP A 260 5.63 6.16 -1.47
C ASP A 260 7.14 6.14 -1.80
N ASP A 261 7.88 5.13 -1.34
CA ASP A 261 9.30 4.96 -1.65
C ASP A 261 9.53 4.76 -3.16
N CYS A 262 8.69 3.95 -3.81
CA CYS A 262 8.74 3.74 -5.26
C CYS A 262 8.34 5.00 -6.05
N LEU A 263 7.29 5.71 -5.61
CA LEU A 263 6.87 6.97 -6.24
C LEU A 263 7.93 8.06 -6.10
N GLU A 264 8.61 8.13 -4.95
CA GLU A 264 9.72 9.06 -4.75
C GLU A 264 10.94 8.70 -5.59
N TYR A 265 11.26 7.40 -5.71
CA TYR A 265 12.29 6.92 -6.63
C TYR A 265 11.99 7.38 -8.07
N ILE A 266 10.80 7.09 -8.59
CA ILE A 266 10.37 7.50 -9.94
C ILE A 266 10.46 9.02 -10.10
N ARG A 267 10.03 9.79 -9.09
CA ARG A 267 10.09 11.26 -9.11
C ARG A 267 11.52 11.75 -9.23
N ARG A 268 12.45 11.16 -8.48
CA ARG A 268 13.87 11.53 -8.50
C ARG A 268 14.49 11.23 -9.86
N GLU A 269 14.29 10.02 -10.40
CA GLU A 269 14.82 9.64 -11.72
C GLU A 269 14.28 10.57 -12.82
N ILE A 270 12.98 10.90 -12.79
CA ILE A 270 12.39 11.86 -13.75
C ILE A 270 12.99 13.26 -13.56
N LYS A 271 13.22 13.69 -12.32
CA LYS A 271 13.84 14.99 -12.05
C LYS A 271 15.28 15.06 -12.58
N GLU A 272 16.05 13.99 -12.42
CA GLU A 272 17.41 13.88 -12.98
C GLU A 272 17.40 13.87 -14.50
N LEU A 273 16.42 13.20 -15.12
CA LEU A 273 16.22 13.17 -16.57
C LEU A 273 15.93 14.55 -17.18
N ILE A 274 15.34 15.48 -16.43
CA ILE A 274 14.92 16.79 -16.96
C ILE A 274 15.82 17.94 -16.53
N SER A 275 16.58 17.78 -15.44
CA SER A 275 17.47 18.82 -14.95
C SER A 275 18.59 19.01 -15.96
N ASP A 276 18.62 20.18 -16.59
CA ASP A 276 19.83 20.68 -17.24
C ASP A 276 20.97 20.69 -16.21
N PHE A 277 22.13 20.18 -16.61
CA PHE A 277 23.39 20.45 -15.93
C PHE A 277 23.73 21.95 -16.02
#